data_AF-A0A496SX26-F1
#
_entry.id   AF-A0A496SX26-F1
#
_cell.length_a   1.000
_cell.length_b   1.000
_cell.length_c   1.000
_cell.angle_alpha   90.00
_cell.angle_beta   90.00
_cell.angle_gamma   90.00
#
_symmetry.space_group_name_H-M   'P 1'
#
loop_
_entity.id
_entity.type
_entity.pdbx_description
1 polymer ?
#
loop_
_entity_poly.entity_id
_entity_poly.type
_entity_poly.pdbx_seq_one_letter_code
_entity_poly.pdbx_strand_id
1 'polypeptide(L)'
;MYKLGVCLLDLKDPCRVIARCRHSVLDSKEIYKRTGDVPNVVFCNGAIVEDDDEAKIYYGAADQVVCLATTTVDERVWACYEG
;
A
#
# COMPACT_ATOMS: atom_id res chain seq x y z
N MET A 1 4.44 6.02 -13.47
CA MET A 1 3.40 6.11 -12.43
C MET A 1 3.63 4.97 -11.46
N TYR A 2 3.88 5.30 -10.19
CA TYR A 2 4.03 4.31 -9.12
C TYR A 2 2.71 4.17 -8.37
N LYS A 3 2.31 2.93 -8.11
CA LYS A 3 1.11 2.59 -7.35
C LYS A 3 1.46 1.53 -6.32
N LEU A 4 0.72 1.53 -5.22
CA LEU A 4 0.90 0.52 -4.18
C LEU A 4 -0.07 -0.65 -4.40
N GLY A 5 0.45 -1.86 -4.27
CA GLY A 5 -0.33 -3.10 -4.25
C GLY A 5 -0.09 -3.87 -2.95
N VAL A 6 -0.79 -4.97 -2.80
CA VAL A 6 -0.61 -5.92 -1.70
C VAL A 6 -0.55 -7.34 -2.22
N CYS A 7 0.27 -8.17 -1.58
CA CYS A 7 0.37 -9.61 -1.84
C CYS A 7 0.53 -10.36 -0.53
N LEU A 8 0.06 -11.61 -0.53
CA LEU A 8 0.30 -12.58 0.52
C LEU A 8 1.42 -13.51 0.09
N LEU A 9 2.32 -13.79 1.02
CA LEU A 9 3.45 -14.70 0.84
C LEU A 9 3.22 -15.97 1.69
N ASP A 10 3.82 -17.08 1.29
CA ASP A 10 3.80 -18.29 2.10
C ASP A 10 4.55 -18.07 3.42
N LEU A 11 3.97 -18.52 4.53
CA LEU A 11 4.53 -18.31 5.88
C LEU A 11 5.84 -19.06 6.12
N LYS A 12 6.10 -20.15 5.38
CA LYS A 12 7.32 -20.95 5.49
C LYS A 12 8.34 -20.57 4.42
N ASP A 13 7.88 -20.22 3.23
CA ASP A 13 8.74 -19.79 2.11
C ASP A 13 8.27 -18.44 1.52
N PRO A 14 8.79 -17.30 2.00
CA PRO A 14 8.34 -15.99 1.56
C PRO A 14 8.68 -15.67 0.09
N CYS A 15 9.50 -16.49 -0.59
CA CYS A 15 9.74 -16.35 -2.02
C CYS A 15 8.49 -16.72 -2.85
N ARG A 16 7.54 -17.45 -2.24
CA ARG A 16 6.32 -17.91 -2.89
C ARG A 16 5.15 -16.96 -2.60
N VAL A 17 4.66 -16.31 -3.64
CA VAL A 17 3.41 -15.53 -3.61
C VAL A 17 2.21 -16.48 -3.61
N ILE A 18 1.36 -16.41 -2.59
CA ILE A 18 0.15 -17.25 -2.48
C ILE A 18 -1.10 -16.52 -2.97
N ALA A 19 -1.14 -15.19 -2.88
CA ALA A 19 -2.19 -14.35 -3.43
C ALA A 19 -1.66 -12.94 -3.72
N ARG A 20 -2.27 -12.24 -4.67
CA ARG A 20 -1.91 -10.87 -5.02
C ARG A 20 -3.13 -10.14 -5.52
N CYS A 21 -3.41 -8.97 -4.93
CA CYS A 21 -4.50 -8.11 -5.36
C CYS A 21 -4.28 -7.68 -6.83
N ARG A 22 -5.32 -7.80 -7.67
CA ARG A 22 -5.23 -7.46 -9.10
C ARG A 22 -5.18 -5.95 -9.29
N HIS A 23 -5.86 -5.21 -8.43
CA HIS A 23 -5.90 -3.76 -8.48
C HIS A 23 -4.92 -3.10 -7.49
N SER A 24 -4.51 -1.87 -7.78
CA SER A 24 -3.71 -1.08 -6.85
C SER A 24 -4.56 -0.67 -5.64
N VAL A 25 -4.05 -0.89 -4.43
CA VAL A 25 -4.71 -0.46 -3.19
C VAL A 25 -4.53 1.03 -2.92
N LEU A 26 -3.51 1.67 -3.52
CA LEU A 26 -3.31 3.11 -3.44
C LEU A 26 -2.75 3.65 -4.76
N ASP A 27 -3.36 4.72 -5.27
CA ASP A 27 -2.99 5.37 -6.52
C ASP A 27 -2.72 6.89 -6.33
N SER A 28 -2.21 7.51 -7.39
CA SER A 28 -1.85 8.93 -7.45
C SER A 28 -3.00 9.81 -7.96
N LYS A 29 -4.24 9.65 -7.47
CA LYS A 29 -5.36 10.53 -7.89
C LYS A 29 -5.31 11.93 -7.28
N GLU A 30 -4.79 12.08 -6.06
CA GLU A 30 -4.74 13.38 -5.39
C GLU A 30 -3.65 14.29 -5.97
N ILE A 31 -3.86 15.62 -5.92
CA ILE A 31 -2.92 16.61 -6.47
C ILE A 31 -1.52 16.45 -5.87
N TYR A 32 -1.42 16.28 -4.55
CA TYR A 32 -0.14 16.11 -3.85
C TYR A 32 0.58 14.79 -4.20
N LYS A 33 -0.08 13.85 -4.89
CA LYS A 33 0.51 12.62 -5.42
C LYS A 33 0.90 12.74 -6.89
N ARG A 34 0.38 13.75 -7.59
CA ARG A 34 0.60 14.02 -9.02
C ARG A 34 1.64 15.09 -9.27
N THR A 35 1.80 16.03 -8.34
CA THR A 35 2.68 17.19 -8.48
C THR A 35 3.67 17.24 -7.32
N GLY A 36 4.95 17.30 -7.67
CA GLY A 36 6.10 17.36 -6.76
C GLY A 36 7.39 17.16 -7.55
N ASP A 37 8.48 16.86 -6.87
CA ASP A 37 9.80 16.62 -7.49
C ASP A 37 9.76 15.46 -8.49
N VAL A 38 8.99 14.41 -8.17
CA VAL A 38 8.70 13.31 -9.10
C VAL A 38 7.19 13.09 -9.21
N PRO A 39 6.56 13.44 -10.35
CA PRO A 39 5.10 13.38 -10.47
C PRO A 39 4.56 11.94 -10.57
N ASN A 40 3.34 11.73 -10.09
CA ASN A 40 2.61 10.45 -10.14
C ASN A 40 3.31 9.32 -9.37
N VAL A 41 3.76 9.62 -8.16
CA VAL A 41 4.41 8.66 -7.26
C VAL A 41 3.57 8.45 -6.00
N VAL A 42 3.36 7.18 -5.67
CA VAL A 42 2.99 6.69 -4.35
C VAL A 42 3.96 5.56 -4.02
N PHE A 43 4.71 5.72 -2.93
CA PHE A 43 5.75 4.75 -2.53
C PHE A 43 5.60 4.41 -1.05
N CYS A 44 5.43 3.13 -0.70
CA CYS A 44 5.26 2.71 0.69
C CYS A 44 6.60 2.70 1.43
N ASN A 45 6.62 3.29 2.63
CA ASN A 45 7.81 3.40 3.48
C ASN A 45 7.67 2.63 4.81
N GLY A 46 6.48 2.11 5.13
CA GLY A 46 6.26 1.29 6.30
C GLY A 46 4.78 1.13 6.64
N ALA A 47 4.47 0.10 7.41
CA ALA A 47 3.16 -0.10 7.99
C ALA A 47 3.29 -0.45 9.49
N ILE A 48 2.39 0.09 10.31
CA ILE A 48 2.29 -0.20 11.74
C ILE A 48 0.88 -0.73 11.99
N VAL A 49 0.76 -1.89 12.64
CA VAL A 49 -0.52 -2.43 13.12
C VAL A 49 -0.65 -2.03 14.58
N GLU A 50 -1.72 -1.33 14.89
CA GLU A 50 -2.05 -0.84 16.24
C GLU A 50 -2.82 -1.91 17.05
N ASP A 51 -2.96 -1.69 18.35
CA ASP A 51 -3.62 -2.63 19.27
C ASP A 51 -5.13 -2.84 18.98
N ASP A 52 -5.75 -1.92 18.22
CA ASP A 52 -7.15 -1.96 17.80
C ASP A 52 -7.35 -2.51 16.38
N ASP A 53 -6.35 -3.22 15.85
CA ASP A 53 -6.28 -3.80 14.50
C ASP A 53 -6.23 -2.76 13.34
N GLU A 54 -6.15 -1.46 13.63
CA GLU A 54 -5.89 -0.44 12.61
C GLU A 54 -4.45 -0.57 12.08
N ALA A 55 -4.32 -0.70 10.77
CA ALA A 55 -3.05 -0.68 10.05
C ALA A 55 -2.80 0.70 9.44
N LYS A 56 -1.77 1.39 9.92
CA LYS A 56 -1.28 2.69 9.45
C LYS A 56 -0.18 2.50 8.42
N ILE A 57 -0.43 2.90 7.18
CA ILE A 57 0.51 2.80 6.05
C ILE A 57 1.09 4.18 5.75
N TYR A 58 2.39 4.35 5.99
CA TYR A 58 3.14 5.56 5.66
C TYR A 58 3.68 5.47 4.24
N TYR A 59 3.44 6.49 3.44
CA TYR A 59 3.87 6.52 2.05
C TYR A 59 4.34 7.91 1.60
N GLY A 60 5.38 7.94 0.78
CA GLY A 60 5.81 9.11 0.05
C GLY A 60 4.87 9.41 -1.11
N ALA A 61 4.56 10.70 -1.30
CA ALA A 61 3.77 11.20 -2.42
C ALA A 61 4.57 12.25 -3.19
N ALA A 62 4.64 12.02 -4.51
CA ALA A 62 5.36 12.84 -5.47
C ALA A 62 6.82 13.21 -5.09
N ASP A 63 7.50 12.33 -4.34
CA ASP A 63 8.82 12.51 -3.73
C ASP A 63 9.00 13.82 -2.94
N GLN A 64 7.89 14.39 -2.45
CA GLN A 64 7.88 15.71 -1.80
C GLN A 64 7.33 15.67 -0.38
N VAL A 65 6.33 14.83 -0.13
CA VAL A 65 5.64 14.77 1.18
C VAL A 65 5.48 13.33 1.64
N VAL A 66 5.37 13.15 2.96
CA VAL A 66 4.96 11.88 3.58
C VAL A 66 3.48 11.98 3.95
N CYS A 67 2.74 10.92 3.66
CA CYS A 67 1.32 10.80 3.91
C CYS A 67 1.02 9.52 4.70
N LEU A 68 -0.18 9.46 5.27
CA LEU A 68 -0.69 8.32 6.00
C LEU A 68 -2.00 7.84 5.35
N ALA A 69 -2.17 6.54 5.24
CA ALA A 69 -3.44 5.87 4.95
C ALA A 69 -3.74 4.86 6.06
N THR A 70 -5.02 4.63 6.35
CA THR A 70 -5.48 3.65 7.35
C THR A 70 -6.30 2.54 6.68
N THR A 71 -6.27 1.35 7.26
CA THR A 71 -6.99 0.14 6.84
C THR A 71 -6.92 -0.90 7.97
N THR A 72 -7.31 -2.15 7.74
CA THR A 72 -7.05 -3.28 8.63
C THR A 72 -6.29 -4.39 7.90
N VAL A 73 -5.64 -5.30 8.64
CA VAL A 73 -4.97 -6.46 8.05
C VAL A 73 -5.98 -7.33 7.27
N ASP A 74 -7.17 -7.54 7.83
CA ASP A 74 -8.22 -8.34 7.21
C ASP A 74 -8.70 -7.76 5.87
N GLU A 75 -8.87 -6.44 5.78
CA GLU A 75 -9.21 -5.79 4.50
C GLU A 75 -8.12 -6.01 3.44
N ARG A 76 -6.84 -6.01 3.85
CA ARG A 76 -5.71 -6.24 2.93
C ARG A 76 -5.60 -7.70 2.49
N VAL A 77 -5.89 -8.64 3.38
CA VAL A 77 -6.00 -10.06 3.05
C VAL A 77 -7.16 -10.29 2.08
N TRP A 78 -8.34 -9.73 2.37
CA TRP A 78 -9.52 -9.83 1.51
C TRP A 78 -9.25 -9.30 0.09
N ALA A 79 -8.58 -8.14 -0.01
CA ALA A 79 -8.20 -7.56 -1.29
C ALA A 79 -7.31 -8.48 -2.15
N CYS A 80 -6.55 -9.40 -1.56
CA CYS A 80 -5.72 -10.34 -2.32
C CYS A 80 -6.52 -11.47 -2.97
N TYR A 81 -7.71 -11.80 -2.45
CA TYR A 81 -8.55 -12.87 -2.96
C TYR A 81 -9.64 -12.36 -3.90
N GLU A 82 -10.20 -11.19 -3.62
CA GLU A 82 -11.40 -10.67 -4.30
C GLU A 82 -11.16 -9.38 -5.11
N GLY A 83 -9.97 -8.77 -4.99
CA GLY A 83 -9.61 -7.49 -5.63
C GLY A 83 -8.71 -7.58 -6.84
#